data_AF-A0A972A162-F1
#
_entry.id   AF-A0A972A162-F1
#
_cell.length_a   1.000
_cell.length_b   1.000
_cell.length_c   1.000
_cell.angle_alpha   90.00
_cell.angle_beta   90.00
_cell.angle_gamma   90.00
#
_symmetry.space_group_name_H-M   'P 1'
#
loop_
_entity.id
_entity.type
_entity.pdbx_description
1 polymer ?
#
loop_
_entity_poly.entity_id
_entity_poly.type
_entity_poly.pdbx_seq_one_letter_code
_entity_poly.pdbx_strand_id
1 'polypeptide(L)'
;MIENVGNELKAYFEGKPLLSSLLVLDMYILLGCSVLRFLDIFVYLGGIISGLLFYVFILGILLCIANKNFFALIIGLGIEALINLIYLIRYLARHYGFSWSSLFGLLIYGFFTYMAFKKYSAKTGT
;
A
#
# COMPACT_ATOMS: atom_id res chain seq x y z
N MET A 1 7.04 -4.05 -18.67
CA MET A 1 6.31 -2.76 -18.57
C MET A 1 6.42 -2.14 -17.17
N ILE A 2 5.95 -2.78 -16.08
CA ILE A 2 6.06 -2.21 -14.72
C ILE A 2 7.53 -2.02 -14.25
N GLU A 3 8.46 -2.84 -14.75
CA GLU A 3 9.89 -2.67 -14.48
C GLU A 3 10.49 -1.43 -15.12
N ASN A 4 10.02 -1.07 -16.33
CA ASN A 4 10.41 0.19 -16.97
C ASN A 4 9.84 1.36 -16.16
N VAL A 5 8.58 1.26 -15.72
CA VAL A 5 7.97 2.28 -14.84
C VAL A 5 8.78 2.46 -13.56
N GLY A 6 9.19 1.37 -12.89
CA GLY A 6 10.00 1.45 -11.67
C GLY A 6 11.37 2.10 -11.90
N ASN A 7 12.05 1.80 -13.01
CA ASN A 7 13.34 2.40 -13.34
C ASN A 7 13.21 3.91 -13.62
N GLU A 8 12.19 4.31 -14.38
CA GLU A 8 11.90 5.73 -14.65
C GLU A 8 11.51 6.48 -13.36
N LEU A 9 10.69 5.86 -12.51
CA LEU A 9 10.29 6.44 -11.23
C LEU A 9 11.50 6.66 -10.32
N LYS A 10 12.41 5.69 -10.30
CA LYS A 10 13.66 5.78 -9.53
C LYS A 10 14.53 6.91 -10.05
N ALA A 11 14.75 7.01 -11.35
CA ALA A 11 15.51 8.11 -11.95
C ALA A 11 14.89 9.47 -11.61
N TYR A 12 13.57 9.58 -11.66
CA TYR A 12 12.86 10.80 -11.27
C TYR A 12 13.06 11.16 -9.79
N PHE A 13 12.98 10.19 -8.88
CA PHE A 13 13.17 10.41 -7.44
C PHE A 13 14.62 10.72 -7.08
N GLU A 14 15.60 10.08 -7.72
CA GLU A 14 17.02 10.39 -7.54
C GLU A 14 17.36 11.81 -8.01
N GLY A 15 16.67 12.32 -9.03
CA GLY A 15 16.80 13.70 -9.50
C GLY A 15 16.24 14.77 -8.54
N LYS A 16 15.62 14.39 -7.42
CA LYS A 16 15.04 15.32 -6.43
C LYS A 16 15.63 15.06 -5.03
N PRO A 17 16.27 16.04 -4.37
CA PRO A 17 17.04 15.82 -3.14
C PRO A 17 16.19 15.27 -1.97
N LEU A 18 14.94 15.74 -1.83
CA LEU A 18 14.03 15.26 -0.79
C LEU A 18 13.57 13.82 -1.05
N LEU A 19 13.18 13.50 -2.29
CA LEU A 19 12.69 12.16 -2.64
C LEU A 19 13.80 11.12 -2.67
N SER A 20 15.00 11.52 -3.08
CA SER A 20 16.21 10.68 -3.03
C SER A 20 16.51 10.21 -1.61
N SER A 21 16.42 11.10 -0.62
CA SER A 21 16.60 10.73 0.79
C SER A 21 15.51 9.77 1.28
N LEU A 22 14.28 9.96 0.81
CA LEU A 22 13.14 9.11 1.19
C LEU A 22 13.17 7.72 0.55
N LEU A 23 13.86 7.53 -0.58
CA LEU A 23 14.01 6.22 -1.22
C LEU A 23 14.59 5.18 -0.25
N VAL A 24 15.58 5.55 0.56
CA VAL A 24 16.23 4.62 1.51
C VAL A 24 15.25 4.16 2.61
N LEU A 25 14.20 4.95 2.85
CA LEU A 25 13.20 4.70 3.88
C LEU A 25 11.90 4.11 3.33
N ASP A 26 11.87 3.72 2.05
CA ASP A 26 10.68 3.23 1.35
C ASP A 26 9.90 2.19 2.15
N MET A 27 10.57 1.14 2.62
CA MET A 27 9.98 0.07 3.40
C MET A 27 9.37 0.58 4.70
N TYR A 28 10.11 1.40 5.45
CA TYR A 28 9.68 1.88 6.75
C TYR A 28 8.49 2.84 6.64
N ILE A 29 8.50 3.69 5.61
CA ILE A 29 7.39 4.60 5.32
C ILE A 29 6.13 3.79 5.00
N LEU A 30 6.23 2.81 4.09
CA LEU A 30 5.08 2.01 3.69
C LEU A 30 4.55 1.17 4.86
N LEU A 31 5.41 0.39 5.53
CA LEU A 31 4.99 -0.48 6.61
C LEU A 31 4.48 0.30 7.82
N GLY A 32 5.19 1.34 8.25
CA GLY A 32 4.78 2.17 9.37
C GLY A 32 3.42 2.83 9.10
N CYS A 33 3.23 3.35 7.88
CA CYS A 33 1.96 3.94 7.51
C CYS A 33 0.83 2.90 7.42
N SER A 34 1.09 1.71 6.85
CA SER A 34 0.10 0.64 6.78
C SER A 34 -0.36 0.18 8.16
N VAL A 35 0.55 0.08 9.14
CA VAL A 35 0.19 -0.25 10.53
C VAL A 35 -0.70 0.83 11.14
N LEU A 36 -0.38 2.11 10.96
CA LEU A 36 -1.20 3.21 11.47
C LEU A 36 -2.58 3.24 10.81
N ARG A 37 -2.67 2.99 9.50
CA ARG A 37 -3.94 2.88 8.78
C ARG A 37 -4.78 1.70 9.27
N PHE A 38 -4.14 0.57 9.56
CA PHE A 38 -4.83 -0.59 10.13
C PHE A 38 -5.36 -0.30 11.53
N LEU A 39 -4.58 0.41 12.35
CA LEU A 39 -4.97 0.82 13.69
C LEU A 39 -6.16 1.80 13.67
N ASP A 40 -6.25 2.67 12.66
CA ASP A 40 -7.35 3.63 12.47
C ASP A 40 -8.74 2.96 12.39
N ILE A 41 -8.79 1.68 11.99
CA ILE A 41 -10.03 0.89 11.94
C ILE A 41 -10.60 0.60 13.34
N PHE A 42 -9.72 0.57 14.35
CA PHE A 42 -10.05 0.24 15.74
C PHE A 42 -10.07 1.48 16.63
N VAL A 43 -9.21 2.45 16.33
CA VAL A 43 -9.08 3.70 17.08
C VAL A 43 -9.21 4.86 16.10
N TYR A 44 -10.23 5.70 16.26
CA TYR A 44 -10.40 6.86 15.39
C TYR A 44 -9.25 7.85 15.56
N LEU A 45 -8.37 7.95 14.57
CA LEU A 45 -7.23 8.88 14.59
C LEU A 45 -7.62 10.30 14.15
N GLY A 46 -8.84 10.51 13.65
CA GLY A 46 -9.30 11.80 13.14
C GLY A 46 -9.12 11.95 11.63
N GLY A 47 -10.11 12.55 10.96
CA GLY A 47 -10.15 12.61 9.49
C GLY A 47 -8.92 13.25 8.83
N ILE A 48 -8.31 14.26 9.47
CA ILE A 48 -7.09 14.91 8.97
C ILE A 48 -5.90 13.93 8.99
N ILE A 49 -5.73 13.18 10.09
CA ILE A 49 -4.64 12.22 10.25
C ILE A 49 -4.84 11.04 9.30
N SER A 50 -6.06 10.48 9.21
CA SER A 50 -6.37 9.41 8.28
C SER A 50 -6.15 9.82 6.82
N GLY A 51 -6.48 11.06 6.47
CA GLY A 51 -6.21 11.65 5.16
C GLY A 51 -4.72 11.79 4.86
N LEU A 52 -3.94 12.32 5.80
CA LEU A 52 -2.49 12.43 5.67
C LEU A 52 -1.83 11.05 5.50
N LEU A 53 -2.24 10.07 6.31
CA LEU A 53 -1.77 8.69 6.20
C LEU A 53 -2.08 8.09 4.83
N PHE A 54 -3.20 8.44 4.19
CA PHE A 54 -3.47 8.00 2.82
C PHE A 54 -2.42 8.51 1.84
N TYR A 55 -2.09 9.79 1.87
CA TYR A 55 -1.06 10.35 0.99
C TYR A 55 0.34 9.76 1.25
N VAL A 56 0.69 9.57 2.52
CA VAL A 56 1.96 8.92 2.91
C VAL A 56 1.99 7.46 2.44
N PHE A 57 0.87 6.74 2.52
CA PHE A 57 0.76 5.37 2.02
C PHE A 57 0.98 5.29 0.50
N ILE A 58 0.34 6.19 -0.27
CA ILE A 58 0.55 6.25 -1.74
C ILE A 58 2.01 6.59 -2.05
N LEU A 59 2.62 7.55 -1.35
CA LEU A 59 4.04 7.86 -1.51
C LEU A 59 4.91 6.64 -1.20
N GLY A 60 4.63 5.92 -0.11
CA GLY A 60 5.33 4.68 0.25
C GLY A 60 5.24 3.61 -0.84
N ILE A 61 4.06 3.43 -1.46
CA ILE A 61 3.90 2.53 -2.61
C ILE A 61 4.82 2.95 -3.76
N LEU A 62 4.83 4.23 -4.13
CA LEU A 62 5.64 4.73 -5.22
C LEU A 62 7.14 4.54 -4.94
N LEU A 63 7.60 4.85 -3.73
CA LEU A 63 8.98 4.65 -3.30
C LEU A 63 9.38 3.17 -3.36
N CYS A 64 8.53 2.26 -2.88
CA CYS A 64 8.81 0.82 -2.94
C CYS A 64 8.76 0.27 -4.38
N ILE A 65 7.93 0.82 -5.27
CA ILE A 65 7.94 0.47 -6.70
C ILE A 65 9.27 0.93 -7.33
N ALA A 66 9.72 2.15 -7.06
CA ALA A 66 10.99 2.68 -7.55
C ALA A 66 12.18 1.82 -7.10
N ASN A 67 12.20 1.43 -5.83
CA ASN A 67 13.25 0.57 -5.27
C ASN A 67 13.04 -0.94 -5.46
N LYS A 68 11.97 -1.34 -6.17
CA LYS A 68 11.63 -2.76 -6.41
C LYS A 68 11.52 -3.57 -5.11
N ASN A 69 11.07 -2.94 -4.04
CA ASN A 69 10.88 -3.54 -2.73
C ASN A 69 9.53 -4.27 -2.68
N PHE A 70 9.45 -5.39 -3.39
CA PHE A 70 8.22 -6.15 -3.51
C PHE A 70 7.76 -6.77 -2.18
N PHE A 71 8.68 -7.04 -1.26
CA PHE A 71 8.33 -7.52 0.07
C PHE A 71 7.48 -6.51 0.84
N ALA A 72 7.94 -5.25 0.90
CA ALA A 72 7.20 -4.17 1.53
C ALA A 72 5.83 -3.95 0.86
N LEU A 73 5.78 -4.03 -0.48
CA LEU A 73 4.53 -3.90 -1.24
C LEU A 73 3.53 -5.02 -0.91
N ILE A 74 3.97 -6.27 -0.76
CA ILE A 74 3.09 -7.38 -0.36
C ILE A 74 2.41 -7.07 0.98
N ILE A 75 3.19 -6.66 1.97
CA ILE A 75 2.65 -6.39 3.31
C ILE A 75 1.76 -5.15 3.29
N GLY A 76 2.25 -4.04 2.72
CA GLY A 76 1.54 -2.77 2.76
C GLY A 76 0.21 -2.80 2.01
N LEU A 77 0.21 -3.36 0.78
CA LEU A 77 -1.02 -3.54 -0.01
C LEU A 77 -1.92 -4.63 0.57
N GLY A 78 -1.32 -5.68 1.15
CA GLY A 78 -2.06 -6.77 1.78
C GLY A 78 -2.82 -6.30 3.01
N ILE A 79 -2.20 -5.44 3.83
CA ILE A 79 -2.87 -4.76 4.94
C ILE A 79 -4.05 -3.96 4.41
N GLU A 80 -3.87 -3.10 3.40
CA GLU A 80 -4.97 -2.30 2.84
C GLU A 80 -6.11 -3.17 2.27
N ALA A 81 -5.79 -4.33 1.67
CA ALA A 81 -6.79 -5.30 1.26
C ALA A 81 -7.57 -5.86 2.47
N LEU A 82 -6.88 -6.21 3.56
CA LEU A 82 -7.51 -6.64 4.81
C LEU A 82 -8.39 -5.55 5.43
N ILE A 83 -7.97 -4.28 5.39
CA ILE A 83 -8.78 -3.14 5.83
C ILE A 83 -10.13 -3.14 5.10
N ASN A 84 -10.08 -3.25 3.76
CA ASN A 84 -11.27 -3.26 2.92
C ASN A 84 -12.14 -4.49 3.16
N LEU A 85 -11.55 -5.66 3.39
CA LEU A 85 -12.29 -6.86 3.78
C LEU A 85 -13.03 -6.68 5.12
N ILE A 86 -12.36 -6.12 6.12
CA ILE A 86 -12.97 -5.83 7.43
C ILE A 86 -14.14 -4.87 7.28
N TYR A 87 -13.98 -3.80 6.48
CA TYR A 87 -15.09 -2.88 6.21
C TYR A 87 -16.25 -3.58 5.50
N LEU A 88 -15.97 -4.40 4.47
CA LEU A 88 -17.00 -5.14 3.76
C LEU A 88 -17.82 -6.02 4.71
N ILE A 89 -17.13 -6.77 5.59
CA ILE A 89 -17.77 -7.63 6.60
C ILE A 89 -18.59 -6.78 7.59
N ARG A 90 -18.05 -5.65 8.08
CA ARG A 90 -18.77 -4.75 8.99
C ARG A 90 -20.06 -4.21 8.37
N TYR A 91 -20.03 -3.79 7.11
CA TYR A 91 -21.20 -3.28 6.40
C TYR A 91 -22.26 -4.37 6.21
N LEU A 92 -21.83 -5.56 5.80
CA LEU A 92 -22.74 -6.70 5.61
C LEU A 92 -23.40 -7.14 6.92
N ALA A 93 -22.63 -7.17 8.02
CA ALA A 93 -23.11 -7.64 9.31
C ALA A 93 -23.95 -6.62 10.10
N ARG A 94 -23.67 -5.31 10.00
CA ARG A 94 -24.33 -4.28 10.83
C ARG A 94 -25.35 -3.41 10.11
N HIS A 95 -25.22 -3.22 8.79
CA HIS A 95 -26.00 -2.19 8.09
C HIS A 95 -26.98 -2.74 7.05
N TYR A 96 -27.16 -4.08 6.95
CA TYR A 96 -27.98 -4.73 5.90
C TYR A 96 -27.68 -4.18 4.49
N GLY A 97 -26.45 -3.72 4.27
CA GLY A 97 -26.02 -3.01 3.07
C GLY A 97 -24.66 -3.51 2.59
N PHE A 98 -24.42 -3.36 1.30
CA PHE A 98 -23.19 -3.83 0.66
C PHE A 98 -22.29 -2.66 0.29
N SER A 99 -21.07 -2.63 0.84
CA SER A 99 -20.09 -1.60 0.48
C SER A 99 -19.37 -1.97 -0.82
N TRP A 100 -19.89 -1.48 -1.94
CA TRP A 100 -19.23 -1.61 -3.24
C TRP A 100 -17.82 -1.02 -3.22
N SER A 101 -17.63 0.11 -2.55
CA SER A 101 -16.30 0.75 -2.41
C SER A 101 -15.30 -0.18 -1.75
N SER A 102 -15.69 -0.84 -0.64
CA SER A 102 -14.82 -1.81 0.04
C SER A 102 -14.57 -3.05 -0.78
N LEU A 103 -15.55 -3.53 -1.56
CA LEU A 103 -15.33 -4.64 -2.49
C LEU A 103 -14.30 -4.26 -3.57
N PHE A 104 -14.45 -3.11 -4.21
CA PHE A 104 -13.50 -2.65 -5.23
C PHE A 104 -12.12 -2.44 -4.64
N GLY A 105 -12.01 -1.81 -3.46
CA GLY A 105 -10.75 -1.65 -2.75
C GLY A 105 -10.08 -3.01 -2.47
N LEU A 106 -10.84 -3.97 -1.95
CA LEU A 106 -10.36 -5.33 -1.69
C LEU A 106 -9.83 -5.99 -2.97
N LEU A 107 -10.57 -5.92 -4.08
CA LEU A 107 -10.15 -6.52 -5.35
C LEU A 107 -8.90 -5.84 -5.90
N ILE A 108 -8.84 -4.51 -5.88
CA ILE A 108 -7.71 -3.74 -6.42
C ILE A 108 -6.45 -3.99 -5.58
N TYR A 109 -6.51 -3.73 -4.27
CA TYR A 109 -5.34 -3.90 -3.40
C TYR A 109 -4.95 -5.37 -3.25
N GLY A 110 -5.91 -6.29 -3.22
CA GLY A 110 -5.65 -7.73 -3.25
C GLY A 110 -4.96 -8.18 -4.54
N PHE A 111 -5.40 -7.69 -5.69
CA PHE A 111 -4.76 -7.97 -6.98
C PHE A 111 -3.31 -7.45 -7.02
N PHE A 112 -3.07 -6.21 -6.60
CA PHE A 112 -1.71 -5.66 -6.57
C PHE A 112 -0.81 -6.38 -5.55
N THR A 113 -1.36 -6.80 -4.41
CA THR A 113 -0.66 -7.66 -3.43
C THR A 113 -0.23 -8.97 -4.07
N TYR A 114 -1.15 -9.64 -4.78
CA TYR A 114 -0.84 -10.88 -5.48
C TYR A 114 0.23 -10.70 -6.58
N MET A 115 0.15 -9.61 -7.35
CA MET A 115 1.18 -9.31 -8.35
C MET A 115 2.56 -9.05 -7.71
N ALA A 116 2.61 -8.33 -6.59
CA ALA A 116 3.84 -8.12 -5.84
C ALA A 116 4.39 -9.45 -5.30
N PHE A 117 3.53 -10.32 -4.78
CA PHE A 117 3.90 -11.67 -4.33
C PHE A 117 4.47 -12.51 -5.46
N LYS A 118 3.80 -12.57 -6.61
CA LYS A 118 4.29 -13.32 -7.78
C LYS A 118 5.69 -12.86 -8.20
N LYS A 119 5.94 -11.55 -8.21
CA LYS A 119 7.26 -10.98 -8.52
C LYS A 119 8.31 -11.27 -7.47
N TYR A 120 7.96 -11.19 -6.19
CA TYR A 120 8.85 -11.52 -5.09
C TYR A 120 9.26 -13.00 -5.14
N SER A 121 8.28 -13.91 -5.27
CA SER A 121 8.51 -15.35 -5.31
C SER A 121 9.35 -15.78 -6.52
N ALA A 122 9.15 -15.15 -7.69
CA ALA A 122 9.99 -15.39 -8.87
C ALA A 122 11.46 -14.97 -8.66
N LYS A 123 11.72 -13.99 -7.78
CA LYS A 123 13.07 -13.50 -7.46
C LYS A 123 13.77 -14.37 -6.41
N THR A 124 13.03 -15.00 -5.50
CA THR A 124 13.56 -15.88 -4.44
C THR A 124 13.67 -17.34 -4.85
N GLY A 125 13.07 -17.74 -5.98
CA GLY A 125 13.09 -19.11 -6.51
C GLY A 125 14.30 -19.45 -7.40
N THR A 126 15.33 -18.60 -7.42
CA THR A 126 16.62 -18.79 -8.09
C THR A 126 17.73 -18.73 -7.07
#